data_AF-A0AAY5KEE3-F1
#
_entry.id   AF-A0AAY5KEE3-F1
#
_cell.length_a   1.000
_cell.length_b   1.000
_cell.length_c   1.000
_cell.angle_alpha   90.00
_cell.angle_beta   90.00
_cell.angle_gamma   90.00
#
_symmetry.space_group_name_H-M   'P 1'
#
loop_
_entity.id
_entity.type
_entity.pdbx_description
1 polymer ?
#
loop_
_entity_poly.entity_id
_entity_poly.type
_entity_poly.pdbx_seq_one_letter_code
_entity_poly.pdbx_strand_id
1 'polypeptide(L)'
;MQICNVCSGDTPKYRCPACRIRYCSLSCYKTHKANDTCQPLKQSVPPAQELNAPYSNAAEPWTVEDLLDEDDHTDKVPLQRLQQLGKSEELRQLLGNPHLRQLISSVDAAEDKADAMKNAMQEPLFVELSDRCLQVVENNK
;
A
#
# COMPACT_ATOMS: atom_id res chain seq x y z
N MET A 1 -15.92 24.57 15.98
CA MET A 1 -17.10 23.72 15.73
C MET A 1 -17.12 23.39 14.24
N GLN A 2 -16.98 22.13 13.86
CA GLN A 2 -17.10 21.75 12.45
C GLN A 2 -18.59 21.63 12.09
N ILE A 3 -18.99 22.24 10.99
CA ILE A 3 -20.37 22.22 10.48
C ILE A 3 -20.44 21.47 9.15
N CYS A 4 -21.61 20.94 8.83
CA CYS A 4 -21.88 20.25 7.58
C CYS A 4 -21.57 21.18 6.39
N ASN A 5 -20.76 20.73 5.42
CA ASN A 5 -20.41 21.52 4.23
C ASN A 5 -21.56 21.60 3.21
N VAL A 6 -22.66 20.87 3.45
CA VAL A 6 -23.83 20.86 2.57
C VAL A 6 -24.94 21.75 3.11
N CYS A 7 -25.28 21.64 4.40
CA CYS A 7 -26.38 22.41 5.00
C CYS A 7 -25.93 23.48 6.01
N SER A 8 -24.64 23.52 6.38
CA SER A 8 -24.07 24.45 7.36
C SER A 8 -24.76 24.51 8.74
N GLY A 9 -25.68 23.60 9.03
CA GLY A 9 -26.47 23.61 10.27
C GLY A 9 -25.92 22.67 11.34
N ASP A 10 -25.82 21.38 11.02
CA ASP A 10 -25.46 20.36 12.00
C ASP A 10 -23.97 20.02 12.01
N THR A 11 -23.51 19.44 13.12
CA THR A 11 -22.19 18.80 13.19
C THR A 11 -22.11 17.63 12.21
N PRO A 12 -21.09 17.57 11.34
CA PRO A 12 -20.98 16.52 10.36
C PRO A 12 -20.63 15.19 11.03
N LYS A 13 -21.31 14.12 10.62
CA LYS A 13 -21.09 12.76 11.12
C LYS A 13 -20.35 11.87 10.12
N TYR A 14 -20.33 12.27 8.85
CA TYR A 14 -19.86 11.44 7.75
C TYR A 14 -18.99 12.26 6.79
N ARG A 15 -18.21 11.55 5.97
CA ARG A 15 -17.26 12.14 5.00
C ARG A 15 -17.38 11.44 3.65
N CYS A 16 -17.37 12.20 2.57
CA CYS A 16 -17.42 11.63 1.22
C CYS A 16 -16.03 11.08 0.81
N PRO A 17 -15.92 9.85 0.27
CA PRO A 17 -14.64 9.29 -0.18
C PRO A 17 -14.06 9.97 -1.43
N ALA A 18 -14.90 10.53 -2.32
CA ALA A 18 -14.45 11.12 -3.59
C ALA A 18 -13.86 12.54 -3.44
N CYS A 19 -14.55 13.41 -2.70
CA CYS A 19 -14.19 14.83 -2.55
C CYS A 19 -13.81 15.22 -1.10
N ARG A 20 -13.87 14.28 -0.15
CA ARG A 20 -13.49 14.45 1.27
C ARG A 20 -14.30 15.49 2.06
N ILE A 21 -15.39 16.03 1.52
CA ILE A 21 -16.27 16.94 2.24
C ILE A 21 -16.96 16.24 3.42
N ARG A 22 -17.26 17.00 4.47
CA ARG A 22 -17.93 16.51 5.68
C ARG A 22 -19.41 16.89 5.66
N TYR A 23 -20.30 15.94 5.95
CA TYR A 23 -21.75 16.13 5.93
C TYR A 23 -22.44 15.47 7.13
N CYS A 24 -23.65 15.93 7.49
CA CYS A 24 -24.35 15.48 8.68
C CYS A 24 -25.27 14.26 8.47
N SER A 25 -25.80 14.05 7.26
CA SER A 25 -26.82 13.03 6.99
C SER A 25 -26.83 12.52 5.54
N LEU A 26 -27.51 11.40 5.30
CA LEU A 26 -27.70 10.85 3.95
C LEU A 26 -28.42 11.82 3.00
N SER A 27 -29.30 12.69 3.53
CA SER A 27 -29.94 13.76 2.76
C SER A 27 -28.89 14.72 2.21
N CYS A 28 -27.93 15.14 3.05
CA CYS A 28 -26.81 15.97 2.63
C CYS A 28 -25.90 15.26 1.63
N TYR A 29 -25.67 13.95 1.77
CA TYR A 29 -24.89 13.19 0.79
C TYR A 29 -25.53 13.19 -0.60
N LYS A 30 -26.85 12.97 -0.68
CA LYS A 30 -27.60 13.00 -1.94
C LYS A 30 -27.58 14.38 -2.58
N THR A 31 -27.80 15.45 -1.80
CA THR A 31 -27.71 16.83 -2.29
C THR A 31 -26.31 17.14 -2.82
N HIS A 32 -25.27 16.76 -2.08
CA HIS A 32 -23.88 16.94 -2.52
C HIS A 32 -23.57 16.21 -3.84
N LYS A 33 -24.06 14.97 -4.00
CA LYS A 33 -23.84 14.15 -5.20
C LYS A 33 -24.65 14.67 -6.40
N ALA A 34 -25.86 15.17 -6.16
CA ALA A 34 -26.76 15.66 -7.20
C ALA A 34 -26.40 17.06 -7.72
N ASN A 35 -25.70 17.86 -6.93
CA ASN A 35 -25.37 19.25 -7.27
C ASN A 35 -23.95 19.41 -7.86
N ASP A 36 -23.36 18.32 -8.37
CA ASP A 36 -22.00 18.22 -8.95
C ASP A 36 -20.83 18.76 -8.10
N THR A 37 -21.08 19.21 -6.86
CA THR A 37 -20.05 19.56 -5.87
C THR A 37 -19.15 18.39 -5.47
N CYS A 38 -19.52 17.17 -5.85
CA CYS A 38 -18.75 15.95 -5.64
C CYS A 38 -17.63 15.80 -6.68
N GLN A 39 -16.73 16.78 -6.76
CA GLN A 39 -15.60 16.68 -7.67
C GLN A 39 -14.47 15.88 -7.01
N PRO A 40 -13.95 14.82 -7.66
CA PRO A 40 -12.76 14.14 -7.16
C PRO A 40 -11.63 15.15 -7.09
N LEU A 41 -10.93 15.17 -5.96
CA LEU A 41 -9.79 16.06 -5.76
C LEU A 41 -8.72 15.76 -6.83
N LYS A 42 -8.74 16.50 -7.94
CA LYS A 42 -7.53 16.71 -8.72
C LYS A 42 -6.58 17.41 -7.76
N GLN A 43 -5.51 16.72 -7.40
CA GLN A 43 -4.38 17.28 -6.65
C GLN A 43 -3.77 18.40 -7.51
N SER A 44 -4.34 19.59 -7.44
CA SER A 44 -3.64 20.81 -7.83
C SER A 44 -2.72 21.13 -6.66
N VAL A 45 -1.47 20.72 -6.79
CA VAL A 45 -0.37 21.09 -5.91
C VAL A 45 -0.27 22.62 -5.89
N PRO A 46 -0.49 23.31 -4.76
CA PRO A 46 -0.08 24.70 -4.60
C PRO A 46 1.35 24.73 -4.02
N PRO A 47 2.23 25.60 -4.54
CA PRO A 47 3.60 25.72 -4.08
C PRO A 47 3.68 26.17 -2.61
N ALA A 48 4.67 25.61 -1.92
CA ALA A 48 5.01 25.84 -0.53
C ALA A 48 5.07 27.32 -0.15
N GLN A 49 4.40 27.69 0.95
CA GLN A 49 4.74 28.88 1.73
C GLN A 49 4.59 28.56 3.23
N GLU A 50 5.73 28.70 3.91
CA GLU A 50 5.96 28.56 5.34
C GLU A 50 5.28 29.69 6.13
N LEU A 51 4.75 29.41 7.33
CA LEU A 51 4.85 30.29 8.50
C LEU A 51 4.38 29.61 9.80
N ASN A 52 5.30 29.54 10.78
CA ASN A 52 5.18 29.59 12.26
C ASN A 52 3.76 29.73 12.87
N ALA A 53 3.37 29.17 14.02
CA ALA A 53 3.97 28.41 15.13
C ALA A 53 2.79 28.07 16.11
N PRO A 54 2.98 27.86 17.43
CA PRO A 54 3.30 26.60 18.12
C PRO A 54 2.19 26.17 19.12
N TYR A 55 1.84 24.89 19.27
CA TYR A 55 1.25 24.42 20.53
C TYR A 55 1.45 22.91 20.70
N SER A 56 2.28 22.56 21.69
CA SER A 56 2.39 21.25 22.29
C SER A 56 1.08 20.89 23.00
N ASN A 57 0.59 19.67 22.84
CA ASN A 57 0.12 18.86 23.96
C ASN A 57 0.06 17.39 23.58
N ALA A 58 0.56 16.58 24.50
CA ALA A 58 0.71 15.14 24.43
C ALA A 58 -0.61 14.42 24.17
N ALA A 59 -0.63 13.61 23.12
CA ALA A 59 -1.42 12.39 23.03
C ALA A 59 -0.86 11.62 21.84
N GLU A 60 -0.09 10.57 22.13
CA GLU A 60 0.15 9.38 21.31
C GLU A 60 0.63 9.64 19.86
N PRO A 61 1.78 9.07 19.43
CA PRO A 61 2.08 9.04 18.01
C PRO A 61 1.06 8.13 17.33
N TRP A 62 -0.03 8.71 16.82
CA TRP A 62 -0.86 8.06 15.81
C TRP A 62 -0.02 8.05 14.54
N THR A 63 0.98 7.16 14.51
CA THR A 63 1.70 6.84 13.29
C THR A 63 0.65 6.38 12.29
N VAL A 64 0.77 6.93 11.09
CA VAL A 64 -0.12 6.70 9.96
C VAL A 64 -0.12 5.24 9.45
N GLU A 65 0.53 4.34 10.18
CA GLU A 65 0.60 2.90 9.95
C GLU A 65 -0.67 2.14 10.38
N ASP A 66 -1.57 2.70 11.20
CA ASP A 66 -2.81 2.02 11.64
C ASP A 66 -4.02 2.27 10.70
N LEU A 67 -3.86 3.11 9.67
CA LEU A 67 -4.91 3.41 8.70
C LEU A 67 -4.71 2.73 7.34
N LEU A 68 -3.68 1.89 7.22
CA LEU A 68 -3.48 0.98 6.11
C LEU A 68 -3.97 -0.38 6.59
N ASP A 69 -4.93 -0.96 5.88
CA ASP A 69 -5.50 -2.28 6.12
C ASP A 69 -4.42 -3.28 6.64
N GLU A 70 -4.60 -3.80 7.85
CA GLU A 70 -3.73 -4.83 8.44
C GLU A 70 -3.62 -6.10 7.57
N ASP A 71 -4.44 -6.20 6.52
CA ASP A 71 -4.46 -7.27 5.52
C ASP A 71 -3.34 -7.16 4.46
N ASP A 72 -2.78 -5.96 4.17
CA ASP A 72 -1.71 -5.76 3.15
C ASP A 72 -0.32 -6.28 3.61
N HIS A 73 -0.18 -6.60 4.89
CA HIS A 73 1.07 -7.10 5.45
C HIS A 73 1.12 -8.62 5.59
N THR A 74 0.02 -9.32 5.35
CA THR A 74 -0.08 -10.78 5.52
C THR A 74 0.79 -11.54 4.51
N ASP A 75 0.93 -11.01 3.30
CA ASP A 75 1.74 -11.61 2.22
C ASP A 75 3.24 -11.30 2.35
N LYS A 76 3.67 -10.50 3.34
CA LYS A 76 5.08 -10.12 3.50
C LYS A 76 5.82 -11.17 4.31
N VAL A 77 6.83 -11.78 3.69
CA VAL A 77 7.71 -12.73 4.37
C VAL A 77 8.60 -11.97 5.38
N PRO A 78 8.55 -12.31 6.68
CA PRO A 78 9.35 -11.61 7.69
C PRO A 78 10.85 -11.87 7.51
N LEU A 79 11.67 -10.88 7.87
CA LEU A 79 13.14 -10.92 7.68
C LEU A 79 13.80 -12.18 8.27
N GLN A 80 13.28 -12.67 9.41
CA GLN A 80 13.77 -13.89 10.05
C GLN A 80 13.60 -15.14 9.17
N ARG A 81 12.50 -15.22 8.40
CA ARG A 81 12.25 -16.29 7.41
C ARG A 81 13.12 -16.11 6.17
N LEU A 82 13.31 -14.87 5.72
CA LEU A 82 14.21 -14.58 4.59
C LEU A 82 15.66 -15.00 4.85
N GLN A 83 16.15 -14.85 6.08
CA GLN A 83 17.49 -15.33 6.46
C GLN A 83 17.64 -16.86 6.38
N GLN A 84 16.54 -17.62 6.48
CA GLN A 84 16.57 -19.08 6.34
C GLN A 84 16.78 -19.52 4.89
N LEU A 85 16.28 -18.74 3.92
CA LEU A 85 16.53 -18.97 2.50
C LEU A 85 18.05 -19.02 2.19
N GLY A 86 18.84 -18.16 2.85
CA GLY A 86 20.29 -18.12 2.70
C GLY A 86 21.06 -19.29 3.33
N LYS A 87 20.41 -20.09 4.21
CA LYS A 87 21.00 -21.28 4.84
C LYS A 87 20.74 -22.56 4.03
N SER A 88 19.78 -22.53 3.11
CA SER A 88 19.50 -23.67 2.22
C SER A 88 20.56 -23.75 1.12
N GLU A 89 21.29 -24.87 1.09
CA GLU A 89 22.33 -25.10 0.08
C GLU A 89 21.74 -25.27 -1.33
N GLU A 90 20.53 -25.83 -1.43
CA GLU A 90 19.81 -26.04 -2.69
C GLU A 90 19.45 -24.70 -3.36
N LEU A 91 18.93 -23.75 -2.58
CA LEU A 91 18.68 -22.39 -3.07
C LEU A 91 19.99 -21.71 -3.50
N ARG A 92 21.07 -21.91 -2.74
CA ARG A 92 22.38 -21.33 -3.08
C ARG A 92 22.96 -21.92 -4.36
N GLN A 93 22.72 -23.20 -4.64
CA GLN A 93 23.10 -23.85 -5.90
C GLN A 93 22.27 -23.32 -7.07
N LEU A 94 20.96 -23.15 -6.89
CA LEU A 94 20.08 -22.55 -7.91
C LEU A 94 20.49 -21.11 -8.23
N LEU A 95 20.75 -20.29 -7.20
CA LEU A 95 21.32 -18.95 -7.34
C LEU A 95 22.76 -18.95 -7.88
N GLY A 96 23.43 -20.09 -8.03
CA GLY A 96 24.71 -20.19 -8.73
C GLY A 96 24.60 -19.89 -10.22
N ASN A 97 23.40 -20.03 -10.80
CA ASN A 97 23.16 -19.79 -12.22
C ASN A 97 23.06 -18.29 -12.53
N PRO A 98 23.90 -17.74 -13.42
CA PRO A 98 23.90 -16.31 -13.75
C PRO A 98 22.59 -15.87 -14.42
N HIS A 99 21.97 -16.74 -15.23
CA HIS A 99 20.69 -16.46 -15.90
C HIS A 99 19.57 -16.21 -14.89
N LEU A 100 19.49 -17.01 -13.83
CA LEU A 100 18.48 -16.85 -12.79
C LEU A 100 18.64 -15.53 -12.05
N ARG A 101 19.87 -15.11 -11.74
CA ARG A 101 20.14 -13.80 -11.11
C ARG A 101 19.74 -12.64 -11.99
N GLN A 102 19.99 -12.75 -13.30
CA GLN A 102 19.57 -11.74 -14.27
C GLN A 102 18.04 -11.67 -14.36
N LEU A 103 17.37 -12.82 -14.34
CA LEU A 103 15.90 -12.88 -14.33
C LEU A 103 15.31 -12.17 -13.10
N ILE A 104 15.82 -12.49 -11.90
CA ILE A 104 15.39 -11.85 -10.65
C ILE A 104 15.64 -10.34 -10.70
N SER A 105 16.82 -9.93 -11.16
CA SER A 105 17.18 -8.50 -11.27
C SER A 105 16.33 -7.76 -12.31
N SER A 106 15.98 -8.44 -13.41
CA SER A 106 15.11 -7.92 -14.45
C SER A 106 13.69 -7.70 -13.94
N VAL A 107 13.14 -8.65 -13.16
CA VAL A 107 11.82 -8.51 -12.52
C VAL A 107 11.81 -7.38 -11.49
N ASP A 108 12.87 -7.22 -10.70
CA ASP A 108 12.99 -6.15 -9.71
C ASP A 108 13.07 -4.75 -10.37
N ALA A 109 13.80 -4.64 -11.48
CA ALA A 109 14.01 -3.39 -12.20
C ALA A 109 12.89 -3.05 -13.20
N ALA A 110 11.96 -3.97 -13.49
CA ALA A 110 10.92 -3.76 -14.49
C ALA A 110 9.90 -2.67 -14.06
N GLU A 111 9.51 -1.82 -15.01
CA GLU A 111 8.42 -0.85 -14.82
C GLU A 111 7.07 -1.54 -14.60
N ASP A 112 6.80 -2.61 -15.35
CA ASP A 112 5.60 -3.44 -15.18
C ASP A 112 5.96 -4.77 -14.48
N LYS A 113 5.81 -4.77 -13.15
CA LYS A 113 6.13 -5.92 -12.29
C LYS A 113 5.21 -7.11 -12.52
N ALA A 114 3.98 -6.87 -12.96
CA ALA A 114 3.00 -7.94 -13.16
C ALA A 114 3.35 -8.77 -14.41
N ASP A 115 3.64 -8.11 -15.53
CA ASP A 115 4.05 -8.78 -16.76
C ASP A 115 5.46 -9.39 -16.62
N ALA A 116 6.39 -8.67 -15.98
CA ALA A 116 7.73 -9.19 -15.70
C ALA A 116 7.69 -10.45 -14.83
N MET A 117 6.87 -10.48 -13.78
CA MET A 117 6.67 -11.67 -12.96
C MET A 117 6.07 -12.81 -13.78
N LYS A 118 5.06 -12.53 -14.61
CA LYS A 118 4.42 -13.55 -15.46
C LYS A 118 5.41 -14.19 -16.44
N ASN A 119 6.26 -13.38 -17.07
CA ASN A 119 7.30 -13.84 -17.98
C ASN A 119 8.38 -14.63 -17.23
N ALA A 120 8.79 -14.17 -16.04
CA ALA A 120 9.73 -14.90 -15.21
C ALA A 120 9.18 -16.26 -14.77
N MET A 121 7.88 -16.36 -14.48
CA MET A 121 7.21 -17.63 -14.16
C MET A 121 7.10 -18.60 -15.35
N GLN A 122 7.42 -18.18 -16.59
CA GLN A 122 7.53 -19.12 -17.72
C GLN A 122 8.85 -19.90 -17.70
N GLU A 123 9.87 -19.38 -17.01
CA GLU A 123 11.18 -20.01 -16.96
C GLU A 123 11.19 -21.13 -15.90
N PRO A 124 11.52 -22.38 -16.27
CA PRO A 124 11.46 -23.52 -15.35
C PRO A 124 12.40 -23.33 -14.14
N LEU A 125 13.53 -22.65 -14.33
CA LEU A 125 14.47 -22.34 -13.26
C LEU A 125 13.89 -21.36 -12.21
N PHE A 126 13.06 -20.41 -12.63
CA PHE A 126 12.43 -19.45 -11.73
C PHE A 126 11.27 -20.07 -10.98
N VAL A 127 10.53 -20.97 -11.63
CA VAL A 127 9.49 -21.78 -10.97
C VAL A 127 10.10 -22.68 -9.91
N GLU A 128 11.20 -23.37 -10.22
CA GLU A 128 11.92 -24.22 -9.26
C GLU A 128 12.45 -23.41 -8.07
N LEU A 129 13.02 -22.23 -8.32
CA LEU A 129 13.40 -21.29 -7.27
C LEU A 129 12.21 -20.91 -6.39
N SER A 130 11.09 -20.54 -6.99
CA SER A 130 9.90 -20.09 -6.27
C SER A 130 9.33 -21.22 -5.39
N ASP A 131 9.23 -22.43 -5.92
CA ASP A 131 8.81 -23.63 -5.20
C ASP A 131 9.72 -23.92 -3.99
N ARG A 132 11.05 -23.88 -4.19
CA ARG A 132 12.02 -24.05 -3.09
C ARG A 132 11.91 -22.94 -2.04
N CYS A 133 11.72 -21.69 -2.45
CA CYS A 133 11.53 -20.56 -1.54
C CYS A 133 10.25 -20.71 -0.70
N LEU A 134 9.14 -21.08 -1.34
CA LEU A 134 7.87 -21.34 -0.66
C LEU A 134 8.00 -22.52 0.31
N GLN A 135 8.64 -23.61 -0.09
CA GLN A 135 8.86 -24.76 0.78
C GLN A 135 9.63 -24.39 2.06
N VAL A 136 10.65 -23.53 1.97
CA VAL A 136 11.43 -23.09 3.15
C VAL A 136 10.59 -22.17 4.06
N VAL A 137 9.79 -21.28 3.48
CA VAL A 137 8.97 -20.31 4.23
C VAL A 137 7.76 -20.98 4.89
N GLU A 138 7.12 -21.92 4.20
CA GLU A 138 5.90 -22.62 4.62
C GLU A 138 6.15 -23.83 5.52
N ASN A 139 7.27 -24.57 5.37
CA ASN A 139 7.55 -25.77 6.19
C ASN A 139 7.84 -25.48 7.68
N ASN A 140 7.86 -24.23 8.11
CA ASN A 140 8.00 -23.86 9.52
C ASN A 140 6.64 -23.44 10.10
N LYS A 141 5.64 -24.34 10.02
CA LYS A 141 4.35 -24.23 10.70
C LYS A 141 4.27 -25.22 11.85
#